data_AF-A0A4Q2XGG3-F1
#
_entry.id   AF-A0A4Q2XGG3-F1
#
_cell.length_a   1.000
_cell.length_b   1.000
_cell.length_c   1.000
_cell.angle_alpha   90.00
_cell.angle_beta   90.00
_cell.angle_gamma   90.00
#
_symmetry.space_group_name_H-M   'P 1'
#
loop_
_entity.id
_entity.type
_entity.pdbx_description
1 polymer ?
#
loop_
_entity_poly.entity_id
_entity_poly.type
_entity_poly.pdbx_seq_one_letter_code
_entity_poly.pdbx_strand_id
1 'polypeptide(L)'
;MPQTDDSRISIREGYYFLIIVQGEEVTHYTPDFGLSHVDFVKRKVGSLPDGAWVGSATKNDSQLSAVNSFTFYRNQLPGPEATQRAVFKKFC
;
A
#
# COMPACT_ATOMS: atom_id res chain seq x y z
N MET A 1 -24.23 20.51 5.08
CA MET A 1 -23.27 19.84 4.17
C MET A 1 -22.61 18.74 4.97
N PRO A 2 -22.69 17.46 4.57
CA PRO A 2 -21.93 16.44 5.28
C PRO A 2 -20.45 16.71 4.98
N GLN A 3 -19.71 17.09 6.03
CA GLN A 3 -18.26 16.98 6.01
C GLN A 3 -17.99 15.48 5.97
N THR A 4 -17.76 14.94 4.77
CA THR A 4 -17.09 13.65 4.63
C THR A 4 -15.72 13.90 5.21
N ASP A 5 -15.54 13.58 6.49
CA ASP A 5 -14.22 13.48 7.10
C ASP A 5 -13.55 12.32 6.37
N ASP A 6 -12.95 12.67 5.24
CA ASP A 6 -12.29 11.74 4.36
C ASP A 6 -11.00 11.37 5.07
N SER A 7 -11.10 10.50 6.09
CA SER A 7 -9.98 10.04 6.91
C SER A 7 -8.98 9.19 6.10
N ARG A 8 -9.11 9.21 4.77
CA ARG A 8 -8.19 8.60 3.82
C ARG A 8 -6.96 9.49 3.67
N ILE A 9 -5.84 8.82 3.46
CA ILE A 9 -4.55 9.46 3.35
C ILE A 9 -4.35 9.87 1.89
N SER A 10 -4.19 11.17 1.65
CA SER A 10 -3.95 11.66 0.29
C SER A 10 -2.56 11.29 -0.20
N ILE A 11 -2.50 10.60 -1.34
CA ILE A 11 -1.26 10.34 -2.07
C ILE A 11 -1.09 11.44 -3.11
N ARG A 12 0.09 12.08 -3.11
CA ARG A 12 0.42 13.08 -4.13
C ARG A 12 0.67 12.39 -5.47
N GLU A 13 0.36 13.09 -6.56
CA GLU A 13 0.61 12.60 -7.91
C GLU A 13 2.09 12.28 -8.13
N GLY A 14 2.40 11.08 -8.64
CA GLY A 14 3.77 10.59 -8.81
C GLY A 14 4.45 10.13 -7.52
N TYR A 15 3.74 10.13 -6.39
CA TYR A 15 4.22 9.59 -5.12
C TYR A 15 3.58 8.24 -4.82
N TYR A 16 4.24 7.48 -3.97
CA TYR A 16 3.76 6.18 -3.50
C TYR A 16 4.00 5.99 -2.00
N PHE A 17 3.31 5.02 -1.42
CA PHE A 17 3.51 4.57 -0.06
C PHE A 17 3.86 3.10 -0.10
N LEU A 18 4.83 2.66 0.69
CA LEU A 18 5.01 1.24 0.96
C LEU A 18 3.88 0.80 1.88
N ILE A 19 3.23 -0.32 1.56
CA ILE A 19 2.07 -0.82 2.29
C ILE A 19 2.18 -2.31 2.60
N ILE A 20 1.68 -2.69 3.76
CA ILE A 20 1.38 -4.07 4.13
C ILE A 20 -0.13 -4.15 4.25
N VAL A 21 -0.71 -5.13 3.56
CA VAL A 21 -2.13 -5.41 3.56
C VAL A 21 -2.33 -6.78 4.16
N GLN A 22 -3.28 -6.92 5.08
CA GLN A 22 -3.65 -8.21 5.65
C GLN A 22 -5.16 -8.36 5.54
N GLY A 23 -5.61 -9.41 4.85
CA GLY A 23 -7.02 -9.53 4.48
C GLY A 23 -7.48 -8.38 3.58
N GLU A 24 -8.44 -7.58 4.08
CA GLU A 24 -9.02 -6.45 3.35
C GLU A 24 -8.60 -5.07 3.89
N GLU A 25 -7.53 -5.01 4.69
CA GLU A 25 -7.10 -3.78 5.35
C GLU A 25 -5.60 -3.51 5.19
N VAL A 26 -5.25 -2.23 5.01
CA VAL A 26 -3.86 -1.76 5.06
C VAL A 26 -3.47 -1.62 6.52
N THR A 27 -2.68 -2.56 7.02
CA THR A 27 -2.26 -2.62 8.44
C THR A 27 -1.08 -1.69 8.73
N HIS A 28 -0.15 -1.57 7.78
CA HIS A 28 1.00 -0.68 7.90
C HIS A 28 1.25 0.06 6.59
N TYR A 29 1.67 1.31 6.70
CA TYR A 29 2.08 2.12 5.57
C TYR A 29 3.21 3.07 5.94
N THR A 30 4.00 3.49 4.95
CA THR A 30 5.00 4.56 5.12
C THR A 30 5.22 5.34 3.81
N PRO A 31 5.37 6.67 3.85
CA PRO A 31 5.80 7.49 2.72
C PRO A 31 7.33 7.48 2.53
N ASP A 32 8.08 6.65 3.26
CA ASP A 32 9.54 6.64 3.20
C ASP A 32 10.06 5.94 1.93
N PHE A 33 10.32 6.75 0.90
CA PHE A 33 10.87 6.34 -0.40
C PHE A 33 12.29 5.78 -0.33
N GLY A 34 13.04 6.08 0.72
CA GLY A 34 14.40 5.59 0.91
C GLY A 34 14.45 4.16 1.43
N LEU A 35 13.30 3.61 1.82
CA LEU A 35 13.22 2.31 2.47
C LEU A 35 12.89 1.21 1.45
N SER A 36 13.57 0.07 1.54
CA SER A 36 13.21 -1.12 0.76
C SER A 36 11.95 -1.78 1.34
N HIS A 37 11.17 -2.51 0.53
CA HIS A 37 10.04 -3.30 1.07
C HIS A 37 10.50 -4.32 2.12
N VAL A 38 11.72 -4.85 1.99
CA VAL A 38 12.28 -5.83 2.95
C VAL A 38 12.54 -5.17 4.30
N ASP A 39 13.19 -4.01 4.30
CA ASP A 39 13.42 -3.24 5.53
C ASP A 39 12.11 -2.76 6.13
N PHE A 40 11.13 -2.40 5.30
CA PHE A 40 9.82 -1.95 5.75
C PHE A 40 9.11 -3.05 6.54
N VAL A 41 9.03 -4.25 5.95
CA VAL A 41 8.46 -5.43 6.61
C VAL A 41 9.23 -5.75 7.88
N LYS A 42 10.57 -5.79 7.81
CA LYS A 42 11.41 -6.09 8.98
C LYS A 42 11.22 -5.11 10.13
N ARG A 43 11.12 -3.81 9.84
CA ARG A 43 10.94 -2.76 10.85
C ARG A 43 9.52 -2.71 11.43
N LYS A 44 8.49 -3.05 10.65
CA LYS A 44 7.10 -2.94 11.08
C LYS A 44 6.55 -4.22 11.72
N VAL A 45 6.86 -5.37 11.12
CA VAL A 45 6.28 -6.67 11.51
C VAL A 45 7.33 -7.75 11.74
N GLY A 46 8.63 -7.44 11.56
CA GLY A 46 9.73 -8.40 11.71
C GLY A 46 9.85 -9.35 10.52
N SER A 47 8.80 -10.10 10.26
CA SER A 47 8.63 -10.99 9.11
C SER A 47 7.23 -10.80 8.53
N LEU A 48 7.07 -10.95 7.21
CA LEU A 48 5.76 -10.80 6.58
C LEU A 48 4.81 -11.88 7.14
N PRO A 49 3.68 -11.50 7.77
CA PRO A 49 2.73 -12.47 8.31
C PRO A 49 2.13 -13.37 7.22
N ASP A 50 1.72 -14.58 7.58
CA ASP A 50 1.03 -15.46 6.65
C ASP A 50 -0.27 -14.83 6.14
N GLY A 51 -0.47 -14.89 4.83
CA GLY A 51 -1.61 -14.25 4.16
C GLY A 51 -1.52 -12.73 4.07
N ALA A 52 -0.45 -12.10 4.56
CA ALA A 52 -0.20 -10.69 4.33
C ALA A 52 0.41 -10.47 2.93
N TRP A 53 0.12 -9.29 2.39
CA TRP A 53 0.58 -8.83 1.10
C TRP A 53 1.41 -7.57 1.28
N VAL A 54 2.47 -7.44 0.50
CA VAL A 54 3.36 -6.27 0.55
C VAL A 54 3.53 -5.65 -0.83
N GLY A 55 3.47 -4.33 -0.88
CA GLY A 55 3.64 -3.60 -2.12
C GLY A 55 3.63 -2.11 -1.91
N SER A 56 3.22 -1.39 -2.94
CA SER A 56 3.15 0.05 -2.95
C SER A 56 1.76 0.51 -3.38
N ALA A 57 1.18 1.47 -2.64
CA ALA A 57 0.06 2.26 -3.10
C ALA A 57 0.63 3.48 -3.83
N THR A 58 0.33 3.63 -5.12
CA THR A 58 0.82 4.73 -5.94
C THR A 58 -0.33 5.46 -6.60
N LYS A 59 -0.16 6.77 -6.84
CA LYS A 59 -1.13 7.58 -7.57
C LYS A 59 -0.47 8.11 -8.84
N ASN A 60 -0.92 7.60 -9.99
CA ASN A 60 -0.46 7.98 -11.31
C ASN A 60 -1.66 8.26 -12.22
N ASP A 61 -1.57 9.28 -13.07
CA ASP A 61 -2.64 9.76 -13.93
C ASP A 61 -3.96 10.00 -13.16
N SER A 62 -3.86 10.55 -11.94
CA SER A 62 -5.00 10.70 -11.01
C SER A 62 -5.66 9.39 -10.56
N GLN A 63 -5.07 8.24 -10.88
CA GLN A 63 -5.56 6.91 -10.51
C GLN A 63 -4.71 6.31 -9.39
N LEU A 64 -5.37 5.99 -8.28
CA LEU A 64 -4.79 5.23 -7.19
C LEU A 64 -4.73 3.75 -7.56
N SER A 65 -3.59 3.11 -7.36
CA SER A 65 -3.40 1.68 -7.61
C SER A 65 -2.44 1.05 -6.60
N ALA A 66 -2.70 -0.21 -6.25
CA ALA A 66 -1.80 -1.04 -5.47
C ALA A 66 -0.97 -1.93 -6.41
N VAL A 67 0.34 -1.93 -6.26
CA VAL A 67 1.27 -2.76 -7.04
C VAL A 67 2.14 -3.56 -6.08
N ASN A 68 2.35 -4.85 -6.36
CA ASN A 68 3.12 -5.70 -5.44
C ASN A 68 4.62 -5.37 -5.44
N SER A 69 5.31 -5.80 -4.39
CA SER A 69 6.76 -5.62 -4.29
C SER A 69 7.51 -6.60 -5.19
N PHE A 70 8.30 -6.09 -6.13
CA PHE A 70 9.18 -6.92 -6.97
C PHE A 70 10.12 -7.80 -6.14
N THR A 71 10.64 -7.30 -5.02
CA THR A 71 11.56 -8.06 -4.17
C THR A 71 10.91 -9.28 -3.53
N PHE A 72 9.62 -9.19 -3.17
CA PHE A 72 8.90 -10.30 -2.54
C PHE A 72 8.29 -11.28 -3.55
N TYR A 73 7.79 -10.77 -4.68
CA TYR A 73 7.03 -11.58 -5.64
C TYR A 73 7.79 -11.87 -6.93
N ARG A 74 8.98 -11.30 -7.11
CA ARG A 74 9.82 -11.42 -8.33
C ARG A 74 9.10 -10.99 -9.62
N ASN A 75 8.04 -10.22 -9.49
CA ASN A 75 7.28 -9.62 -10.57
C ASN A 75 6.67 -8.30 -10.08
N GLN A 76 6.15 -7.51 -11.02
CA GLN A 76 5.46 -6.27 -10.71
C GLN A 76 4.09 -6.33 -11.38
N LEU A 77 3.07 -6.62 -10.58
CA LEU A 77 1.69 -6.79 -11.00
C LEU A 77 0.77 -5.98 -10.08
N PRO A 78 -0.40 -5.57 -10.57
CA PRO A 78 -1.45 -5.03 -9.71
C PRO A 78 -1.76 -5.99 -8.56
N GLY A 79 -1.97 -5.44 -7.37
CA GLY A 79 -2.45 -6.21 -6.24
C GLY A 79 -3.80 -6.88 -6.57
N PRO A 80 -4.13 -8.01 -5.92
CA PRO A 80 -5.44 -8.64 -6.02
C PRO A 80 -6.57 -7.65 -5.73
N GLU A 81 -7.78 -7.93 -6.21
CA GLU A 81 -8.93 -7.03 -6.04
C GLU A 81 -9.17 -6.63 -4.57
N ALA A 82 -9.05 -7.57 -3.63
CA ALA A 82 -9.17 -7.29 -2.20
C ALA A 82 -8.13 -6.27 -1.71
N THR A 83 -6.89 -6.38 -2.17
CA THR A 83 -5.81 -5.43 -1.87
C THR A 83 -6.08 -4.05 -2.47
N GLN A 84 -6.58 -3.99 -3.71
CA GLN A 84 -6.96 -2.73 -4.34
C GLN A 84 -8.04 -2.04 -3.50
N ARG A 85 -9.10 -2.77 -3.13
CA ARG A 85 -10.18 -2.24 -2.28
C ARG A 85 -9.65 -1.73 -0.93
N ALA A 86 -8.75 -2.48 -0.29
CA ALA A 86 -8.10 -2.05 0.95
C ALA A 86 -7.38 -0.71 0.80
N VAL A 87 -6.67 -0.52 -0.32
CA VAL A 87 -5.97 0.71 -0.65
C VAL A 87 -6.95 1.86 -0.93
N PHE A 88 -7.99 1.64 -1.74
CA PHE A 88 -9.02 2.67 -2.00
C PHE A 88 -9.82 3.08 -0.76
N LYS A 89 -9.99 2.17 0.20
CA LYS A 89 -10.60 2.48 1.52
C LYS A 89 -9.70 3.34 2.39
N LYS A 90 -8.36 3.25 2.23
CA LYS A 90 -7.38 3.91 3.11
C LYS A 90 -6.74 5.15 2.51
N PHE A 91 -6.63 5.24 1.19
CA PHE A 91 -5.93 6.31 0.48
C PHE A 91 -6.83 7.00 -0.55
N CYS A 92 -6.48 8.24 -0.91
CA CYS A 92 -7.17 9.04 -1.92
C CYS A 92 -6.21 9.84 -2.82
#